data_AF-A0A838E2B0-F1
#
_entry.id   AF-A0A838E2B0-F1
#
_cell.length_a   1.000
_cell.length_b   1.000
_cell.length_c   1.000
_cell.angle_alpha   90.00
_cell.angle_beta   90.00
_cell.angle_gamma   90.00
#
_symmetry.space_group_name_H-M   'P 1'
#
loop_
_entity.id
_entity.type
_entity.pdbx_description
1 polymer ?
#
loop_
_entity_poly.entity_id
_entity_poly.type
_entity_poly.pdbx_seq_one_letter_code
_entity_poly.pdbx_strand_id
1 'polypeptide(L)'
;ALLRLSEEDREHIERLFGPLQPLVLGDSDALYPTQPVLALGYPLESSSVKATSGVVAGRDFLEQAMIHITAPVNPGNSGGPLFKKDGEVVGINTAIHRNAQNYSYVIPSNDILTVVPDLITKKLVRRHRMGIFTNRTTEPHALSLGNPFPAGVYVNYVFIDSAEYRAGLRQGDMLYELSINGKSFAINEEGDVSVPWRKNEKITLAELFARCRTTDSISLIAYRNGKKLVLQRPLEDFSLSPIRRIHPDCEQEEIDFEIMGGLVCMQLRSNHIESFHTTDSLNSLFLVRDYVSKKECYKQVLVVTHIFPGSQADFSGCFLVGSMLNTVNGESVSTLQELRQALAKSVKSQTITVSAKDDYVTVFDLKKIIEDEHLLSTHFKYTITDTMKKLMQSFKPS
;
A
#
# COMPACT_ATOMS: atom_id res chain seq x y z
N ALA A 1 -0.43 -14.69 4.14
CA ALA A 1 -1.86 -15.06 4.20
C ALA A 1 -2.06 -16.06 5.32
N LEU A 2 -3.28 -16.16 5.87
CA LEU A 2 -3.69 -17.23 6.76
C LEU A 2 -4.66 -18.13 6.00
N LEU A 3 -4.38 -19.42 5.93
CA LEU A 3 -5.20 -20.40 5.21
C LEU A 3 -5.89 -21.32 6.20
N ARG A 4 -7.11 -21.76 5.84
CA ARG A 4 -7.89 -22.72 6.61
C ARG A 4 -8.19 -23.92 5.72
N LEU A 5 -7.83 -25.11 6.21
CA LEU A 5 -8.28 -26.36 5.61
C LEU A 5 -9.77 -26.57 5.93
N SER A 6 -10.51 -27.12 4.97
CA SER A 6 -11.84 -27.66 5.26
C SER A 6 -11.72 -28.85 6.23
N GLU A 7 -12.80 -29.20 6.90
CA GLU A 7 -12.81 -30.38 7.77
C GLU A 7 -12.52 -31.66 6.98
N GLU A 8 -13.09 -31.78 5.78
CA GLU A 8 -12.84 -32.89 4.85
C GLU A 8 -11.36 -33.00 4.45
N ASP A 9 -10.74 -31.89 4.03
CA ASP A 9 -9.33 -31.88 3.65
C ASP A 9 -8.42 -32.24 4.84
N ARG A 10 -8.76 -31.75 6.03
CA ARG A 10 -8.02 -32.08 7.25
C ARG A 10 -8.11 -33.57 7.56
N GLU A 11 -9.30 -34.16 7.55
CA GLU A 11 -9.50 -35.60 7.79
C GLU A 11 -8.81 -36.45 6.71
N HIS A 12 -8.81 -35.99 5.46
CA HIS A 12 -8.08 -36.64 4.39
C HIS A 12 -6.57 -36.67 4.65
N ILE A 13 -5.99 -35.51 5.02
CA ILE A 13 -4.56 -35.40 5.36
C ILE A 13 -4.23 -36.25 6.59
N GLU A 14 -5.04 -36.20 7.64
CA GLU A 14 -4.80 -36.98 8.88
C GLU A 14 -4.88 -38.50 8.63
N ARG A 15 -5.69 -38.97 7.69
CA ARG A 15 -5.69 -40.38 7.27
C ARG A 15 -4.42 -40.81 6.54
N LEU A 16 -3.83 -39.91 5.74
CA LEU A 16 -2.63 -40.21 4.96
C LEU A 16 -1.35 -40.13 5.80
N PHE A 17 -1.26 -39.17 6.71
CA PHE A 17 -0.02 -38.81 7.41
C PHE A 17 -0.10 -38.94 8.94
N GLY A 18 -1.26 -39.33 9.48
CA GLY A 18 -1.52 -39.35 10.91
C GLY A 18 -1.91 -37.98 11.47
N PRO A 19 -2.08 -37.88 12.80
CA PRO A 19 -2.54 -36.65 13.44
C PRO A 19 -1.55 -35.50 13.19
N LEU A 20 -2.07 -34.35 12.76
CA LEU A 20 -1.28 -33.16 12.49
C LEU A 20 -0.78 -32.52 13.78
N GLN A 21 0.53 -32.35 13.89
CA GLN A 21 1.16 -31.63 15.00
C GLN A 21 1.53 -30.20 14.55
N PRO A 22 0.93 -29.15 15.15
CA PRO A 22 1.28 -27.78 14.80
C PRO A 22 2.69 -27.45 15.25
N LEU A 23 3.41 -26.67 14.45
CA LEU A 23 4.72 -26.14 14.82
C LEU A 23 4.55 -25.07 15.91
N VAL A 24 5.52 -25.01 16.84
CA VAL A 24 5.55 -24.00 17.90
C VAL A 24 6.29 -22.76 17.39
N LEU A 25 5.66 -21.59 17.53
CA LEU A 25 6.33 -20.31 17.26
C LEU A 25 7.25 -19.95 18.44
N GLY A 26 8.51 -19.66 18.12
CA GLY A 26 9.50 -19.15 19.07
C GLY A 26 9.60 -17.63 19.06
N ASP A 27 10.39 -17.09 19.98
CA ASP A 27 10.65 -15.65 20.07
C ASP A 27 11.70 -15.22 19.03
N SER A 28 11.26 -14.49 18.00
CA SER A 28 12.17 -13.96 16.98
C SER A 28 12.96 -12.75 17.44
N ASP A 29 12.57 -12.05 18.50
CA ASP A 29 13.34 -10.92 19.04
C ASP A 29 14.58 -11.38 19.78
N ALA A 30 14.56 -12.61 20.33
CA ALA A 30 15.70 -13.25 20.96
C ALA A 30 16.81 -13.68 19.97
N LEU A 31 16.57 -13.61 18.65
CA LEU A 31 17.57 -13.95 17.65
C LEU A 31 18.71 -12.93 17.61
N TYR A 32 19.95 -13.44 17.60
CA TYR A 32 21.18 -12.65 17.52
C TYR A 32 22.01 -13.00 16.28
N PRO A 33 22.84 -12.06 15.76
CA PRO A 33 23.74 -12.34 14.63
C PRO A 33 24.61 -13.57 14.90
N THR A 34 24.89 -14.36 13.87
CA THR A 34 25.60 -15.66 13.90
C THR A 34 24.81 -16.84 14.48
N GLN A 35 23.57 -16.63 14.96
CA GLN A 35 22.74 -17.73 15.44
C GLN A 35 22.37 -18.70 14.31
N PRO A 36 22.62 -20.02 14.44
CA PRO A 36 22.26 -21.01 13.43
C PRO A 36 20.76 -21.13 13.22
N VAL A 37 20.36 -21.24 11.94
CA VAL A 37 18.97 -21.38 11.51
C VAL A 37 18.83 -22.40 10.38
N LEU A 38 17.63 -22.98 10.26
CA LEU A 38 17.27 -23.95 9.24
C LEU A 38 15.99 -23.50 8.53
N ALA A 39 16.06 -23.26 7.22
CA ALA A 39 14.90 -22.97 6.39
C ALA A 39 14.42 -24.26 5.72
N LEU A 40 13.11 -24.55 5.84
CA LEU A 40 12.45 -25.65 5.14
C LEU A 40 11.46 -25.12 4.11
N GLY A 41 11.32 -25.82 2.99
CA GLY A 41 10.34 -25.50 1.96
C GLY A 41 10.32 -26.48 0.79
N TYR A 42 9.54 -26.14 -0.24
CA TYR A 42 9.42 -26.92 -1.48
C TYR A 42 9.86 -26.03 -2.65
N PRO A 43 11.14 -26.04 -3.04
CA PRO A 43 11.59 -25.27 -4.21
C PRO A 43 10.80 -25.64 -5.46
N LEU A 44 10.72 -24.71 -6.41
CA LEU A 44 10.10 -24.99 -7.70
C LEU A 44 10.63 -26.29 -8.31
N GLU A 45 9.72 -27.07 -8.90
CA GLU A 45 10.00 -28.37 -9.52
C GLU A 45 10.46 -29.48 -8.55
N SER A 46 10.43 -29.25 -7.23
CA SER A 46 10.74 -30.27 -6.24
C SER A 46 9.49 -30.96 -5.70
N SER A 47 9.47 -32.31 -5.78
CA SER A 47 8.40 -33.15 -5.21
C SER A 47 8.62 -33.52 -3.73
N SER A 48 9.73 -33.08 -3.13
CA SER A 48 10.09 -33.39 -1.75
C SER A 48 10.64 -32.16 -1.04
N VAL A 49 10.46 -32.11 0.28
CA VAL A 49 10.96 -31.03 1.13
C VAL A 49 12.48 -30.84 0.94
N LYS A 50 12.93 -29.59 0.95
CA LYS A 50 14.33 -29.21 0.96
C LYS A 50 14.63 -28.39 2.19
N ALA A 51 15.85 -28.56 2.69
CA ALA A 51 16.36 -27.92 3.87
C ALA A 51 17.63 -27.15 3.52
N THR A 52 17.72 -25.89 3.94
CA THR A 52 18.93 -25.08 3.83
C THR A 52 19.29 -24.51 5.19
N SER A 53 20.58 -24.47 5.50
CA SER A 53 21.08 -23.96 6.77
C SER A 53 21.93 -22.72 6.55
N GLY A 54 21.99 -21.90 7.59
CA GLY A 54 22.78 -20.68 7.61
C GLY A 54 22.76 -20.07 9.00
N VAL A 55 23.03 -18.78 9.05
CA VAL A 55 22.96 -18.00 10.30
C VAL A 55 22.10 -16.77 10.11
N VAL A 56 21.60 -16.22 11.21
CA VAL A 56 21.10 -14.85 11.26
C VAL A 56 22.27 -13.91 10.95
N ALA A 57 22.16 -13.14 9.87
CA ALA A 57 23.16 -12.14 9.48
C ALA A 57 22.86 -10.77 10.11
N GLY A 58 21.59 -10.49 10.40
CA GLY A 58 21.16 -9.24 10.99
C GLY A 58 19.66 -9.04 10.80
N ARG A 59 19.23 -7.78 10.87
CA ARG A 59 17.88 -7.36 10.49
C ARG A 59 17.98 -6.13 9.63
N ASP A 60 17.11 -6.07 8.63
CA ASP A 60 17.04 -4.97 7.69
C ASP A 60 15.61 -4.44 7.65
N PHE A 61 15.49 -3.17 7.30
CA PHE A 61 14.20 -2.54 7.07
C PHE A 61 14.00 -2.37 5.57
N LEU A 62 13.04 -3.12 5.01
CA LEU A 62 12.57 -2.93 3.64
C LEU A 62 11.30 -2.07 3.68
N GLU A 63 10.15 -2.68 3.47
CA GLU A 63 8.84 -2.07 3.80
C GLU A 63 8.44 -2.31 5.26
N GLN A 64 9.07 -3.30 5.88
CA GLN A 64 8.90 -3.73 7.26
C GLN A 64 10.22 -4.31 7.76
N ALA A 65 10.33 -4.49 9.08
CA ALA A 65 11.48 -5.16 9.67
C ALA A 65 11.51 -6.65 9.27
N MET A 66 12.66 -7.09 8.79
CA MET A 66 12.89 -8.46 8.32
C MET A 66 14.15 -9.02 8.97
N ILE A 67 14.15 -10.31 9.26
CA ILE A 67 15.37 -11.02 9.63
C ILE A 67 16.12 -11.35 8.34
N HIS A 68 17.39 -10.98 8.29
CA HIS A 68 18.29 -11.39 7.23
C HIS A 68 19.05 -12.64 7.66
N ILE A 69 19.03 -13.66 6.81
CA ILE A 69 19.74 -14.93 7.00
C ILE A 69 20.66 -15.24 5.81
N THR A 70 21.71 -16.01 6.08
CA THR A 70 22.63 -16.50 5.03
C THR A 70 22.16 -17.79 4.37
N ALA A 71 21.13 -18.45 4.90
CA ALA A 71 20.60 -19.67 4.33
C ALA A 71 19.97 -19.38 2.95
N PRO A 72 20.31 -20.15 1.90
CA PRO A 72 19.68 -19.98 0.59
C PRO A 72 18.16 -20.21 0.67
N VAL A 73 17.39 -19.22 0.23
CA VAL A 73 15.95 -19.32 0.02
C VAL A 73 15.73 -19.18 -1.49
N ASN A 74 15.00 -20.09 -2.12
CA ASN A 74 14.69 -20.03 -3.54
C ASN A 74 13.17 -19.92 -3.73
N PRO A 75 12.69 -19.47 -4.90
CA PRO A 75 11.27 -19.58 -5.24
C PRO A 75 10.74 -20.98 -4.94
N GLY A 76 9.58 -21.06 -4.27
CA GLY A 76 8.99 -22.28 -3.72
C GLY A 76 9.29 -22.53 -2.24
N ASN A 77 10.40 -22.02 -1.70
CA ASN A 77 10.63 -22.03 -0.23
C ASN A 77 9.91 -20.90 0.49
N SER A 78 9.52 -19.84 -0.22
CA SER A 78 8.73 -18.73 0.32
C SER A 78 7.40 -19.25 0.88
N GLY A 79 7.06 -18.85 2.10
CA GLY A 79 5.92 -19.37 2.88
C GLY A 79 6.29 -20.49 3.86
N GLY A 80 7.46 -21.13 3.68
CA GLY A 80 7.96 -22.15 4.61
C GLY A 80 8.54 -21.57 5.92
N PRO A 81 8.68 -22.40 6.96
CA PRO A 81 9.19 -21.98 8.26
C PRO A 81 10.72 -21.77 8.28
N LEU A 82 11.16 -20.84 9.12
CA LEU A 82 12.54 -20.72 9.59
C LEU A 82 12.61 -21.26 11.02
N PHE A 83 13.42 -22.30 11.24
CA PHE A 83 13.67 -22.88 12.55
C PHE A 83 14.93 -22.32 13.18
N LYS A 84 14.92 -22.13 14.50
CA LYS A 84 16.15 -22.10 15.30
C LYS A 84 16.47 -23.52 15.81
N LYS A 85 17.64 -23.69 16.42
CA LYS A 85 18.21 -25.00 16.79
C LYS A 85 17.31 -25.89 17.67
N ASP A 86 16.42 -25.31 18.48
CA ASP A 86 15.54 -26.05 19.39
C ASP A 86 14.23 -26.54 18.73
N GLY A 87 14.04 -26.29 17.44
CA GLY A 87 12.86 -26.73 16.69
C GLY A 87 11.69 -25.76 16.73
N GLU A 88 11.81 -24.60 17.40
CA GLU A 88 10.81 -23.55 17.31
C GLU A 88 10.94 -22.75 16.00
N VAL A 89 9.80 -22.31 15.47
CA VAL A 89 9.70 -21.48 14.28
C VAL A 89 9.84 -20.01 14.66
N VAL A 90 10.88 -19.35 14.15
CA VAL A 90 11.20 -17.95 14.44
C VAL A 90 10.85 -17.01 13.27
N GLY A 91 10.22 -17.53 12.23
CA GLY A 91 9.70 -16.71 11.14
C GLY A 91 9.26 -17.48 9.90
N ILE A 92 8.83 -16.74 8.89
CA ILE A 92 8.39 -17.27 7.58
C ILE A 92 9.33 -16.79 6.47
N ASN A 93 9.91 -17.74 5.74
CA ASN A 93 10.79 -17.48 4.59
C ASN A 93 10.01 -16.69 3.54
N THR A 94 10.56 -15.56 3.05
CA THR A 94 9.76 -14.63 2.23
C THR A 94 10.42 -14.27 0.92
N ALA A 95 11.58 -13.62 0.97
CA ALA A 95 12.16 -13.00 -0.22
C ALA A 95 13.68 -13.21 -0.28
N ILE A 96 14.22 -13.02 -1.48
CA ILE A 96 15.65 -12.94 -1.72
C ILE A 96 16.01 -11.55 -2.23
N HIS A 97 17.20 -11.08 -1.87
CA HIS A 97 17.79 -9.94 -2.55
C HIS A 97 18.35 -10.40 -3.91
N ARG A 98 17.64 -10.10 -5.01
CA ARG A 98 17.97 -10.63 -6.36
C ARG A 98 19.40 -10.32 -6.85
N ASN A 99 20.01 -9.25 -6.36
CA ASN A 99 21.35 -8.81 -6.74
C ASN A 99 22.43 -9.21 -5.72
N ALA A 100 22.12 -10.08 -4.75
CA ALA A 100 23.07 -10.56 -3.75
C ALA A 100 22.94 -12.07 -3.54
N GLN A 101 24.04 -12.73 -3.18
CA GLN A 101 24.06 -14.15 -2.81
C GLN A 101 23.99 -14.30 -1.30
N ASN A 102 23.35 -15.38 -0.83
CA ASN A 102 23.19 -15.68 0.59
C ASN A 102 22.59 -14.51 1.40
N TYR A 103 21.64 -13.83 0.78
CA TYR A 103 20.96 -12.67 1.33
C TYR A 103 19.45 -12.90 1.22
N SER A 104 18.93 -13.63 2.20
CA SER A 104 17.52 -14.05 2.26
C SER A 104 16.81 -13.36 3.42
N TYR A 105 15.52 -13.08 3.23
CA TYR A 105 14.68 -12.40 4.20
C TYR A 105 13.59 -13.30 4.77
N VAL A 106 13.35 -13.12 6.06
CA VAL A 106 12.35 -13.84 6.84
C VAL A 106 11.48 -12.86 7.61
N ILE A 107 10.16 -13.04 7.54
CA ILE A 107 9.21 -12.29 8.38
C ILE A 107 9.33 -12.83 9.81
N PRO A 108 9.61 -11.99 10.83
CA PRO A 108 9.76 -12.44 12.21
C PRO A 108 8.48 -13.07 12.78
N SER A 109 8.60 -14.13 13.60
CA SER A 109 7.45 -14.75 14.28
C SER A 109 6.70 -13.76 15.17
N ASN A 110 7.39 -12.86 15.86
CA ASN A 110 6.76 -11.86 16.73
C ASN A 110 5.89 -10.89 15.93
N ASP A 111 6.29 -10.56 14.69
CA ASP A 111 5.50 -9.74 13.76
C ASP A 111 4.31 -10.51 13.17
N ILE A 112 4.39 -11.84 13.08
CA ILE A 112 3.25 -12.69 12.68
C ILE A 112 2.22 -12.72 13.80
N LEU A 113 2.66 -12.82 15.05
CA LEU A 113 1.77 -12.85 16.22
C LEU A 113 0.98 -11.56 16.41
N THR A 114 1.44 -10.42 15.89
CA THR A 114 0.66 -9.17 15.94
C THR A 114 -0.52 -9.17 14.98
N VAL A 115 -0.44 -9.91 13.87
CA VAL A 115 -1.42 -9.84 12.77
C VAL A 115 -2.38 -11.04 12.74
N VAL A 116 -2.01 -12.19 13.30
CA VAL A 116 -2.83 -13.42 13.28
C VAL A 116 -4.23 -13.23 13.89
N PRO A 117 -4.43 -12.58 15.05
CA PRO A 117 -5.76 -12.38 15.63
C PRO A 117 -6.71 -11.64 14.68
N ASP A 118 -6.19 -10.63 13.96
CA ASP A 118 -6.96 -9.89 12.97
C ASP A 118 -7.22 -10.73 11.71
N LEU A 119 -6.25 -11.51 11.22
CA LEU A 119 -6.40 -12.36 10.03
C LEU A 119 -7.41 -13.50 10.21
N ILE A 120 -7.68 -13.93 11.45
CA ILE A 120 -8.72 -14.92 11.74
C ILE A 120 -10.12 -14.34 11.50
N THR A 121 -10.29 -13.03 11.70
CA THR A 121 -11.62 -12.38 11.66
C THR A 121 -11.83 -11.51 10.42
N LYS A 122 -10.75 -11.06 9.77
CA LYS A 122 -10.77 -10.12 8.64
C LYS A 122 -10.09 -10.74 7.42
N LYS A 123 -10.66 -10.50 6.23
CA LYS A 123 -10.06 -10.92 4.95
C LYS A 123 -8.82 -10.12 4.58
N LEU A 124 -8.74 -8.86 5.02
CA LEU A 124 -7.60 -7.98 4.79
C LEU A 124 -7.24 -7.28 6.10
N VAL A 125 -5.96 -7.40 6.48
CA VAL A 125 -5.41 -6.68 7.63
C VAL A 125 -4.42 -5.67 7.12
N ARG A 126 -4.62 -4.42 7.51
CA ARG A 126 -3.69 -3.32 7.22
C ARG A 126 -2.90 -3.03 8.46
N ARG A 127 -1.57 -3.04 8.33
CA ARG A 127 -0.69 -2.69 9.44
C ARG A 127 -0.81 -1.21 9.75
N HIS A 128 -0.73 -0.89 11.04
CA HIS A 128 -0.72 0.48 11.53
C HIS A 128 0.50 1.22 10.99
N ARG A 129 0.28 2.47 10.58
CA ARG A 129 1.33 3.37 10.13
C ARG A 129 1.09 4.76 10.69
N MET A 130 2.16 5.48 10.94
CA MET A 130 2.04 6.86 11.36
C MET A 130 1.65 7.77 10.20
N GLY A 131 0.82 8.76 10.49
CA GLY A 131 0.38 9.82 9.58
C GLY A 131 1.39 10.94 9.38
N ILE A 132 2.67 10.62 9.43
CA ILE A 132 3.75 11.60 9.30
C ILE A 132 4.86 11.11 8.41
N PHE A 133 5.55 12.08 7.82
CA PHE A 133 6.92 11.87 7.37
C PHE A 133 7.87 12.59 8.31
N THR A 134 9.05 11.99 8.42
CA THR A 134 10.11 12.46 9.27
C THR A 134 11.42 12.41 8.53
N ASN A 135 12.29 13.38 8.79
CA ASN A 135 13.68 13.36 8.39
C ASN A 135 14.56 13.34 9.63
N ARG A 136 15.79 12.86 9.46
CA ARG A 136 16.82 12.95 10.48
C ARG A 136 17.12 14.40 10.84
N THR A 137 17.50 14.64 12.08
CA THR A 137 17.80 15.96 12.62
C THR A 137 19.30 16.09 12.88
N THR A 138 19.77 17.33 12.98
CA THR A 138 21.12 17.67 13.45
C THR A 138 21.00 18.71 14.56
N GLU A 139 22.04 18.87 15.39
CA GLU A 139 22.07 19.88 16.44
C GLU A 139 21.78 21.30 15.90
N PRO A 140 22.42 21.80 14.82
CA PRO A 140 22.07 23.12 14.28
C PRO A 140 20.61 23.25 13.84
N HIS A 141 20.01 22.16 13.34
CA HIS A 141 18.60 22.16 12.97
C HIS A 141 17.68 22.28 14.19
N ALA A 142 17.95 21.51 15.26
CA ALA A 142 17.20 21.62 16.52
C ALA A 142 17.28 23.02 17.14
N LEU A 143 18.51 23.54 17.27
CA LEU A 143 18.76 24.83 17.90
C LEU A 143 18.21 26.01 17.08
N SER A 144 18.22 25.93 15.74
CA SER A 144 17.64 26.99 14.90
C SER A 144 16.12 27.11 15.02
N LEU A 145 15.43 26.02 15.41
CA LEU A 145 14.02 26.05 15.78
C LEU A 145 13.82 26.34 17.28
N GLY A 146 14.88 26.64 18.05
CA GLY A 146 14.79 26.84 19.50
C GLY A 146 14.41 25.59 20.29
N ASN A 147 14.50 24.40 19.69
CA ASN A 147 14.19 23.12 20.31
C ASN A 147 15.42 22.57 21.08
N PRO A 148 15.22 21.72 22.11
CA PRO A 148 16.33 21.16 22.89
C PRO A 148 17.21 20.19 22.07
N PHE A 149 18.40 19.88 22.59
CA PHE A 149 19.28 18.83 22.05
C PHE A 149 19.81 17.97 23.21
N PRO A 150 19.97 16.64 23.09
CA PRO A 150 19.74 15.79 21.92
C PRO A 150 18.28 15.82 21.45
N ALA A 151 18.09 15.75 20.14
CA ALA A 151 16.78 15.91 19.49
C ALA A 151 16.25 14.57 19.00
N GLY A 152 14.94 14.51 18.76
CA GLY A 152 14.36 13.46 17.95
C GLY A 152 14.30 13.82 16.46
N VAL A 153 13.31 13.29 15.75
CA VAL A 153 13.17 13.49 14.30
C VAL A 153 12.32 14.70 13.95
N TYR A 154 12.68 15.37 12.85
CA TYR A 154 11.92 16.49 12.33
C TYR A 154 10.72 16.02 11.51
N VAL A 155 9.53 16.53 11.83
CA VAL A 155 8.28 16.25 11.13
C VAL A 155 8.18 17.15 9.89
N ASN A 156 8.54 16.62 8.72
CA ASN A 156 8.49 17.36 7.47
C ASN A 156 7.11 17.36 6.81
N TYR A 157 6.22 16.44 7.21
CA TYR A 157 4.84 16.40 6.73
C TYR A 157 3.90 15.69 7.71
N VAL A 158 2.67 16.18 7.83
CA VAL A 158 1.59 15.55 8.59
C VAL A 158 0.36 15.46 7.68
N PHE A 159 -0.19 14.27 7.55
CA PHE A 159 -1.42 14.07 6.78
C PHE A 159 -2.62 14.68 7.51
N ILE A 160 -3.42 15.49 6.80
CA ILE A 160 -4.53 16.27 7.39
C ILE A 160 -5.60 15.41 8.07
N ASP A 161 -5.80 14.21 7.56
CA ASP A 161 -6.78 13.21 7.99
C ASP A 161 -6.20 12.18 8.97
N SER A 162 -4.94 12.36 9.39
CA SER A 162 -4.29 11.49 10.35
C SER A 162 -4.67 11.77 11.81
N ALA A 163 -4.48 10.75 12.65
CA ALA A 163 -4.60 10.90 14.09
C ALA A 163 -3.52 11.84 14.67
N GLU A 164 -2.34 11.93 14.06
CA GLU A 164 -1.29 12.89 14.44
C GLU A 164 -1.73 14.35 14.19
N TYR A 165 -2.37 14.62 13.06
CA TYR A 165 -2.92 15.95 12.78
C TYR A 165 -4.04 16.30 13.75
N ARG A 166 -4.98 15.38 13.99
CA ARG A 166 -6.06 15.56 14.98
C ARG A 166 -5.51 15.81 16.38
N ALA A 167 -4.43 15.12 16.76
CA ALA A 167 -3.78 15.29 18.06
C ALA A 167 -3.05 16.63 18.22
N GLY A 168 -2.82 17.37 17.12
CA GLY A 168 -2.21 18.71 17.14
C GLY A 168 -0.78 18.77 16.63
N LEU A 169 -0.22 17.65 16.15
CA LEU A 169 1.09 17.62 15.50
C LEU A 169 1.03 18.36 14.16
N ARG A 170 2.07 19.14 13.83
CA ARG A 170 2.15 19.92 12.61
C ARG A 170 3.53 19.75 11.96
N GLN A 171 3.59 20.05 10.66
CA GLN A 171 4.86 20.20 9.97
C GLN A 171 5.71 21.27 10.68
N GLY A 172 6.99 20.99 10.89
CA GLY A 172 7.89 21.85 11.65
C GLY A 172 8.13 21.38 13.09
N ASP A 173 7.30 20.48 13.61
CA ASP A 173 7.52 19.89 14.94
C ASP A 173 8.74 18.95 14.92
N MET A 174 9.37 18.79 16.08
CA MET A 174 10.36 17.73 16.30
C MET A 174 9.78 16.70 17.27
N LEU A 175 9.75 15.43 16.89
CA LEU A 175 9.18 14.33 17.68
C LEU A 175 10.29 13.62 18.48
N TYR A 176 10.21 13.68 19.81
CA TYR A 176 11.24 13.20 20.74
C TYR A 176 10.88 11.86 21.38
N GLU A 177 9.60 11.59 21.54
CA GLU A 177 9.15 10.41 22.28
C GLU A 177 7.85 9.87 21.71
N LEU A 178 7.76 8.55 21.69
CA LEU A 178 6.53 7.79 21.48
C LEU A 178 6.28 6.97 22.75
N SER A 179 5.07 7.02 23.30
CA SER A 179 4.65 6.11 24.35
C SER A 179 3.51 5.22 23.86
N ILE A 180 3.60 3.93 24.16
CA ILE A 180 2.59 2.92 23.84
C ILE A 180 2.11 2.33 25.16
N ASN A 181 0.83 2.48 25.49
CA ASN A 181 0.24 2.01 26.75
C ASN A 181 1.02 2.47 28.00
N GLY A 182 1.43 3.74 28.00
CA GLY A 182 2.21 4.35 29.09
C GLY A 182 3.70 3.99 29.11
N LYS A 183 4.16 3.06 28.26
CA LYS A 183 5.57 2.74 28.11
C LYS A 183 6.22 3.72 27.15
N SER A 184 7.14 4.51 27.66
CA SER A 184 7.85 5.56 26.94
C SER A 184 9.06 5.02 26.16
N PHE A 185 9.25 5.56 24.95
CA PHE A 185 10.37 5.26 24.09
C PHE A 185 10.93 6.55 23.49
N ALA A 186 12.18 6.87 23.84
CA ALA A 186 12.90 8.01 23.29
C ALA A 186 13.32 7.75 21.84
N ILE A 187 13.14 8.76 21.00
CA ILE A 187 13.49 8.76 19.58
C ILE A 187 14.74 9.63 19.43
N ASN A 188 15.80 9.08 18.85
CA ASN A 188 17.01 9.85 18.58
C ASN A 188 16.90 10.65 17.26
N GLU A 189 17.95 11.38 16.94
CA GLU A 189 18.04 12.25 15.78
C GLU A 189 17.94 11.49 14.45
N GLU A 190 18.19 10.18 14.47
CA GLU A 190 18.14 9.30 13.30
C GLU A 190 16.76 8.67 13.08
N GLY A 191 15.85 8.75 14.06
CA GLY A 191 14.55 8.08 14.05
C GLY A 191 14.54 6.69 14.66
N ASP A 192 15.61 6.35 15.36
CA ASP A 192 15.82 5.07 16.01
C ASP A 192 15.45 5.12 17.48
N VAL A 193 15.02 3.96 17.97
CA VAL A 193 14.44 3.78 19.29
C VAL A 193 15.06 2.57 19.97
N SER A 194 15.47 2.74 21.23
CA SER A 194 15.92 1.64 22.07
C SER A 194 14.73 0.91 22.68
N VAL A 195 14.73 -0.42 22.55
CA VAL A 195 13.65 -1.28 23.04
C VAL A 195 14.19 -2.43 23.89
N PRO A 196 13.49 -2.84 24.97
CA PRO A 196 14.06 -3.81 25.92
C PRO A 196 14.23 -5.22 25.35
N TRP A 197 13.50 -5.55 24.27
CA TRP A 197 13.64 -6.83 23.57
C TRP A 197 14.82 -6.85 22.58
N ARG A 198 15.53 -5.72 22.39
CA ARG A 198 16.70 -5.60 21.50
C ARG A 198 17.83 -4.89 22.24
N LYS A 199 18.52 -5.61 23.14
CA LYS A 199 19.46 -5.01 24.11
C LYS A 199 20.63 -4.23 23.49
N ASN A 200 21.06 -4.57 22.27
CA ASN A 200 22.23 -3.98 21.61
C ASN A 200 21.94 -3.40 20.22
N GLU A 201 20.66 -3.35 19.82
CA GLU A 201 20.24 -2.88 18.52
C GLU A 201 19.06 -1.94 18.70
N LYS A 202 19.09 -0.79 18.03
CA LYS A 202 17.91 0.08 17.95
C LYS A 202 16.99 -0.43 16.86
N ILE A 203 15.72 -0.06 16.96
CA ILE A 203 14.74 -0.27 15.90
C ILE A 203 14.25 1.06 15.37
N THR A 204 13.78 1.08 14.14
CA THR A 204 13.19 2.30 13.59
C THR A 204 11.87 2.61 14.30
N LEU A 205 11.50 3.88 14.34
CA LEU A 205 10.18 4.30 14.83
C LEU A 205 9.03 3.62 14.05
N ALA A 206 9.21 3.35 12.76
CA ALA A 206 8.23 2.63 11.95
C ALA A 206 8.06 1.17 12.39
N GLU A 207 9.17 0.47 12.69
CA GLU A 207 9.13 -0.90 13.23
C GLU A 207 8.43 -0.97 14.59
N LEU A 208 8.74 -0.02 15.49
CA LEU A 208 8.07 0.07 16.78
C LEU A 208 6.55 0.25 16.61
N PHE A 209 6.14 1.17 15.73
CA PHE A 209 4.74 1.48 15.50
C PHE A 209 3.97 0.35 14.79
N ALA A 210 4.63 -0.40 13.91
CA ALA A 210 4.02 -1.52 13.18
C ALA A 210 3.59 -2.69 14.11
N ARG A 211 4.09 -2.71 15.35
CA ARG A 211 3.73 -3.72 16.37
C ARG A 211 2.56 -3.30 17.27
N CYS A 212 2.07 -2.07 17.13
CA CYS A 212 0.91 -1.61 17.87
C CYS A 212 -0.36 -2.35 17.45
N ARG A 213 -1.29 -2.53 18.40
CA ARG A 213 -2.64 -3.07 18.20
C ARG A 213 -3.66 -1.94 18.22
N THR A 214 -4.80 -2.12 17.56
CA THR A 214 -5.90 -1.12 17.56
C THR A 214 -6.39 -0.71 18.95
N THR A 215 -6.17 -1.55 19.96
CA THR A 215 -6.52 -1.27 21.37
C THR A 215 -5.47 -0.43 22.10
N ASP A 216 -4.30 -0.19 21.50
CA ASP A 216 -3.21 0.51 22.15
C ASP A 216 -3.47 2.02 22.20
N SER A 217 -3.10 2.62 23.32
CA SER A 217 -3.07 4.07 23.52
C SER A 217 -1.70 4.62 23.15
N ILE A 218 -1.70 5.72 22.37
CA ILE A 218 -0.48 6.35 21.89
C ILE A 218 -0.36 7.77 22.43
N SER A 219 0.80 8.11 23.00
CA SER A 219 1.17 9.49 23.29
C SER A 219 2.48 9.87 22.62
N LEU A 220 2.60 11.14 22.24
CA LEU A 220 3.77 11.69 21.58
C LEU A 220 4.28 12.88 22.40
N ILE A 221 5.60 12.99 22.54
CA ILE A 221 6.24 14.22 23.00
C ILE A 221 6.92 14.87 21.80
N ALA A 222 6.49 16.08 21.48
CA ALA A 222 7.08 16.88 20.41
C ALA A 222 7.49 18.26 20.93
N TYR A 223 8.33 18.95 20.17
CA TYR A 223 8.69 20.35 20.41
C TYR A 223 8.38 21.19 19.18
N ARG A 224 7.76 22.35 19.42
CA ARG A 224 7.48 23.39 18.41
C ARG A 224 8.01 24.71 18.94
N ASN A 225 9.04 25.24 18.29
CA ASN A 225 9.64 26.53 18.65
C ASN A 225 10.04 26.60 20.15
N GLY A 226 10.70 25.55 20.65
CA GLY A 226 11.12 25.41 22.05
C GLY A 226 10.01 25.04 23.04
N LYS A 227 8.74 25.05 22.63
CA LYS A 227 7.62 24.64 23.49
C LYS A 227 7.39 23.14 23.41
N LYS A 228 7.42 22.47 24.57
CA LYS A 228 7.03 21.06 24.71
C LYS A 228 5.53 20.88 24.44
N LEU A 229 5.22 19.90 23.60
CA LEU A 229 3.88 19.44 23.27
C LEU A 229 3.73 18.01 23.79
N VAL A 230 2.62 17.74 24.48
CA VAL A 230 2.21 16.38 24.87
C VAL A 230 0.93 16.08 24.14
N LEU A 231 0.99 15.16 23.17
CA LEU A 231 -0.10 14.86 22.26
C LEU A 231 -0.59 13.45 22.56
N GLN A 232 -1.89 13.29 22.84
CA GLN A 232 -2.50 11.98 23.05
C GLN A 232 -3.41 11.64 21.87
N ARG A 233 -3.40 10.37 21.47
CA ARG A 233 -4.30 9.87 20.43
C ARG A 233 -4.62 8.38 20.62
N PRO A 234 -5.83 7.95 20.28
CA PRO A 234 -6.08 6.54 20.01
C PRO A 234 -5.26 6.08 18.79
N LEU A 235 -5.00 4.77 18.70
CA LEU A 235 -4.58 4.16 17.45
C LEU A 235 -5.81 3.98 16.56
N GLU A 236 -5.98 4.89 15.60
CA GLU A 236 -7.07 4.82 14.63
C GLU A 236 -6.56 4.33 13.28
N ASP A 237 -7.42 3.60 12.58
CA ASP A 237 -7.16 3.24 11.19
C ASP A 237 -7.00 4.52 10.37
N PHE A 238 -5.93 4.54 9.58
CA PHE A 238 -5.68 5.61 8.63
C PHE A 238 -6.82 5.65 7.62
N SER A 239 -7.34 6.83 7.30
CA SER A 239 -8.17 7.02 6.11
C SER A 239 -7.39 6.49 4.90
N LEU A 240 -7.96 5.50 4.23
CA LEU A 240 -7.26 4.85 3.14
C LEU A 240 -6.94 5.87 2.06
N SER A 241 -5.65 6.02 1.76
CA SER A 241 -5.16 6.83 0.64
C SER A 241 -5.96 6.47 -0.63
N PRO A 242 -6.59 7.45 -1.31
CA PRO A 242 -7.25 7.23 -2.58
C PRO A 242 -6.42 6.41 -3.57
N ILE A 243 -5.16 6.78 -3.77
CA ILE A 243 -4.23 5.99 -4.58
C ILE A 243 -3.57 5.00 -3.63
N ARG A 244 -4.04 3.74 -3.69
CA ARG A 244 -3.52 2.61 -2.93
C ARG A 244 -3.72 1.33 -3.72
N ARG A 245 -3.15 0.23 -3.21
CA ARG A 245 -3.45 -1.11 -3.75
C ARG A 245 -4.83 -1.52 -3.28
N ILE A 246 -5.65 -1.96 -4.21
CA ILE A 246 -6.95 -2.58 -3.95
C ILE A 246 -6.81 -4.07 -4.16
N HIS A 247 -7.37 -4.83 -3.23
CA HIS A 247 -7.56 -6.28 -3.34
C HIS A 247 -9.07 -6.57 -3.46
N PRO A 248 -9.63 -6.62 -4.68
CA PRO A 248 -11.09 -6.73 -4.88
C PRO A 248 -11.71 -7.90 -4.10
N ASP A 249 -11.04 -9.06 -4.09
CA ASP A 249 -11.51 -10.27 -3.39
C ASP A 249 -11.56 -10.13 -1.87
N CYS A 250 -10.78 -9.18 -1.31
CA CYS A 250 -10.65 -8.98 0.13
C CYS A 250 -11.41 -7.76 0.64
N GLU A 251 -11.55 -6.71 -0.17
CA GLU A 251 -12.08 -5.40 0.25
C GLU A 251 -13.57 -5.20 -0.02
N GLN A 252 -14.23 -6.11 -0.75
CA GLN A 252 -15.62 -5.94 -1.21
C GLN A 252 -15.86 -4.63 -2.00
N GLU A 253 -14.80 -3.93 -2.41
CA GLU A 253 -14.90 -2.80 -3.32
C GLU A 253 -15.17 -3.34 -4.73
N GLU A 254 -16.33 -2.98 -5.29
CA GLU A 254 -16.59 -3.20 -6.71
C GLU A 254 -15.62 -2.37 -7.55
N ILE A 255 -15.16 -2.96 -8.65
CA ILE A 255 -14.31 -2.25 -9.61
C ILE A 255 -15.20 -1.24 -10.34
N ASP A 256 -15.18 0.01 -9.88
CA ASP A 256 -15.95 1.10 -10.46
C ASP A 256 -15.22 1.73 -11.65
N PHE A 257 -15.98 2.08 -12.69
CA PHE A 257 -15.48 2.71 -13.91
C PHE A 257 -16.59 3.49 -14.62
N GLU A 258 -16.18 4.34 -15.57
CA GLU A 258 -17.08 5.04 -16.48
C GLU A 258 -16.54 4.92 -17.90
N ILE A 259 -17.42 4.67 -18.88
CA ILE A 259 -17.03 4.56 -20.30
C ILE A 259 -17.67 5.69 -21.06
N MET A 260 -16.86 6.43 -21.84
CA MET A 260 -17.33 7.54 -22.66
C MET A 260 -16.60 7.59 -23.99
N GLY A 261 -17.33 7.40 -25.10
CA GLY A 261 -16.77 7.45 -26.45
C GLY A 261 -15.60 6.48 -26.69
N GLY A 262 -15.54 5.39 -25.93
CA GLY A 262 -14.46 4.40 -25.96
C GLY A 262 -13.36 4.59 -24.91
N LEU A 263 -13.31 5.71 -24.18
CA LEU A 263 -12.41 5.88 -23.04
C LEU A 263 -12.94 5.11 -21.84
N VAL A 264 -12.14 4.21 -21.29
CA VAL A 264 -12.41 3.58 -19.99
C VAL A 264 -11.71 4.37 -18.90
N CYS A 265 -12.50 5.08 -18.10
CA CYS A 265 -12.03 5.96 -17.04
C CYS A 265 -12.21 5.29 -15.68
N MET A 266 -11.16 5.30 -14.86
CA MET A 266 -11.18 4.71 -13.53
C MET A 266 -10.51 5.65 -12.52
N GLN A 267 -10.88 5.49 -11.25
CA GLN A 267 -10.12 6.12 -10.17
C GLN A 267 -8.70 5.52 -10.13
N LEU A 268 -7.67 6.36 -10.11
CA LEU A 268 -6.28 5.90 -10.07
C LEU A 268 -6.01 5.12 -8.78
N ARG A 269 -5.47 3.91 -8.94
CA ARG A 269 -5.04 2.99 -7.88
C ARG A 269 -3.61 2.56 -8.16
N SER A 270 -2.88 2.09 -7.15
CA SER A 270 -1.50 1.63 -7.37
C SER A 270 -1.43 0.38 -8.25
N ASN A 271 -2.51 -0.41 -8.32
CA ASN A 271 -2.66 -1.52 -9.27
C ASN A 271 -2.47 -1.06 -10.73
N HIS A 272 -3.03 0.10 -11.09
CA HIS A 272 -2.88 0.66 -12.43
C HIS A 272 -1.44 1.10 -12.69
N ILE A 273 -0.81 1.79 -11.73
CA ILE A 273 0.58 2.24 -11.84
C ILE A 273 1.50 1.03 -12.09
N GLU A 274 1.34 -0.05 -11.33
CA GLU A 274 2.08 -1.31 -11.52
C GLU A 274 1.86 -1.91 -12.91
N SER A 275 0.63 -1.89 -13.42
CA SER A 275 0.32 -2.39 -14.75
C SER A 275 0.89 -1.52 -15.88
N PHE A 276 1.09 -0.22 -15.65
CA PHE A 276 1.65 0.69 -16.66
C PHE A 276 3.18 0.64 -16.72
N HIS A 277 3.84 0.19 -15.65
CA HIS A 277 5.30 0.00 -15.65
C HIS A 277 5.77 -1.00 -16.71
N THR A 278 4.91 -1.93 -17.14
CA THR A 278 5.25 -2.93 -18.18
C THR A 278 5.02 -2.42 -19.61
N THR A 279 4.48 -1.22 -19.75
CA THR A 279 4.23 -0.57 -21.05
C THR A 279 5.17 0.62 -21.15
N ASP A 280 6.24 0.50 -21.93
CA ASP A 280 7.27 1.53 -22.20
C ASP A 280 6.68 2.79 -22.86
N SER A 281 5.88 3.56 -22.13
CA SER A 281 5.26 4.80 -22.58
C SER A 281 5.69 5.97 -21.69
N LEU A 282 5.92 7.15 -22.25
CA LEU A 282 6.30 8.34 -21.47
C LEU A 282 5.27 8.68 -20.37
N ASN A 283 4.00 8.31 -20.57
CA ASN A 283 2.93 8.52 -19.58
C ASN A 283 3.06 7.63 -18.35
N SER A 284 3.59 6.40 -18.49
CA SER A 284 3.87 5.56 -17.33
C SER A 284 4.96 6.17 -16.45
N LEU A 285 5.96 6.83 -17.03
CA LEU A 285 7.00 7.55 -16.28
C LEU A 285 6.47 8.74 -15.48
N PHE A 286 5.52 9.52 -16.03
CA PHE A 286 4.90 10.64 -15.31
C PHE A 286 4.00 10.18 -14.17
N LEU A 287 3.17 9.15 -14.38
CA LEU A 287 2.34 8.55 -13.32
C LEU A 287 3.19 8.05 -12.15
N VAL A 288 4.31 7.42 -12.46
CA VAL A 288 5.26 6.89 -11.47
C VAL A 288 5.96 8.02 -10.74
N ARG A 289 6.51 9.01 -11.46
CA ARG A 289 7.20 10.16 -10.85
C ARG A 289 6.27 10.96 -9.94
N ASP A 290 5.05 11.21 -10.38
CA ASP A 290 4.17 12.17 -9.72
C ASP A 290 3.40 11.49 -8.55
N TYR A 291 2.95 10.24 -8.70
CA TYR A 291 2.02 9.62 -7.73
C TYR A 291 2.57 8.44 -6.91
N VAL A 292 3.80 7.99 -7.18
CA VAL A 292 4.53 7.15 -6.21
C VAL A 292 5.04 7.99 -5.04
N SER A 293 5.09 9.32 -5.20
CA SER A 293 5.42 10.21 -4.11
C SER A 293 4.38 10.12 -2.99
N LYS A 294 4.90 9.95 -1.79
CA LYS A 294 4.20 9.72 -0.53
C LYS A 294 3.11 10.75 -0.17
N LYS A 295 3.12 11.94 -0.80
CA LYS A 295 2.13 13.02 -0.62
C LYS A 295 1.00 12.98 -1.67
N GLU A 296 1.33 12.65 -2.91
CA GLU A 296 0.41 12.74 -4.04
C GLU A 296 -0.58 11.58 -4.07
N CYS A 297 -0.27 10.46 -3.40
CA CYS A 297 -1.19 9.33 -3.28
C CYS A 297 -2.53 9.67 -2.60
N TYR A 298 -2.60 10.81 -1.89
CA TYR A 298 -3.81 11.28 -1.23
C TYR A 298 -4.72 12.14 -2.12
N LYS A 299 -4.30 12.45 -3.35
CA LYS A 299 -5.14 13.17 -4.31
C LYS A 299 -6.01 12.17 -5.09
N GLN A 300 -7.28 12.52 -5.27
CA GLN A 300 -8.14 11.82 -6.22
C GLN A 300 -7.71 12.19 -7.63
N VAL A 301 -7.54 11.17 -8.48
CA VAL A 301 -7.17 11.33 -9.89
C VAL A 301 -7.94 10.32 -10.73
N LEU A 302 -8.51 10.77 -11.83
CA LEU A 302 -9.07 9.91 -12.86
C LEU A 302 -8.02 9.60 -13.92
N VAL A 303 -7.94 8.34 -14.30
CA VAL A 303 -7.02 7.85 -15.31
C VAL A 303 -7.76 7.07 -16.39
N VAL A 304 -7.34 7.23 -17.64
CA VAL A 304 -7.76 6.40 -18.76
C VAL A 304 -7.01 5.07 -18.67
N THR A 305 -7.70 3.97 -18.38
CA THR A 305 -7.07 2.64 -18.24
C THR A 305 -7.12 1.85 -19.54
N HIS A 306 -8.05 2.17 -20.43
CA HIS A 306 -8.18 1.54 -21.73
C HIS A 306 -8.86 2.47 -22.73
N ILE A 307 -8.60 2.26 -24.02
CA ILE A 307 -9.27 2.94 -25.12
C ILE A 307 -9.72 1.85 -26.09
N PHE A 308 -11.03 1.74 -26.34
CA PHE A 308 -11.55 0.72 -27.25
C PHE A 308 -11.19 1.04 -28.71
N PRO A 309 -10.56 0.12 -29.45
CA PRO A 309 -10.25 0.33 -30.86
C PRO A 309 -11.49 0.61 -31.71
N GLY A 310 -11.37 1.53 -32.68
CA GLY A 310 -12.46 1.95 -33.56
C GLY A 310 -13.52 2.83 -32.90
N SER A 311 -13.27 3.33 -31.69
CA SER A 311 -14.15 4.29 -31.01
C SER A 311 -13.83 5.73 -31.38
N GLN A 312 -14.72 6.67 -31.02
CA GLN A 312 -14.48 8.11 -31.20
C GLN A 312 -13.18 8.57 -30.51
N ALA A 313 -12.87 8.02 -29.34
CA ALA A 313 -11.64 8.30 -28.61
C ALA A 313 -10.40 7.77 -29.33
N ASP A 314 -10.45 6.54 -29.84
CA ASP A 314 -9.36 5.94 -30.62
C ASP A 314 -9.07 6.76 -31.89
N PHE A 315 -10.11 7.12 -32.64
CA PHE A 315 -9.97 7.95 -33.84
C PHE A 315 -9.44 9.35 -33.58
N SER A 316 -9.67 9.91 -32.38
CA SER A 316 -9.15 11.23 -32.04
C SER A 316 -7.62 11.26 -31.90
N GLY A 317 -7.03 10.14 -31.45
CA GLY A 317 -5.59 10.05 -31.13
C GLY A 317 -5.12 11.02 -30.03
N CYS A 318 -6.03 11.70 -29.32
CA CYS A 318 -5.69 12.74 -28.34
C CYS A 318 -5.34 12.19 -26.96
N PHE A 319 -5.77 10.97 -26.63
CA PHE A 319 -5.52 10.35 -25.34
C PHE A 319 -4.78 9.03 -25.51
N LEU A 320 -4.05 8.66 -24.47
CA LEU A 320 -3.35 7.40 -24.36
C LEU A 320 -3.79 6.67 -23.09
N VAL A 321 -3.56 5.36 -23.03
CA VAL A 321 -3.64 4.63 -21.77
C VAL A 321 -2.65 5.27 -20.78
N GLY A 322 -3.15 5.59 -19.58
CA GLY A 322 -2.42 6.35 -18.57
C GLY A 322 -2.68 7.86 -18.58
N SER A 323 -3.37 8.41 -19.58
CA SER A 323 -3.76 9.83 -19.57
C SER A 323 -4.60 10.16 -18.33
N MET A 324 -4.24 11.23 -17.62
CA MET A 324 -4.97 11.69 -16.44
C MET A 324 -5.94 12.78 -16.82
N LEU A 325 -7.22 12.60 -16.52
CA LEU A 325 -8.22 13.61 -16.83
C LEU A 325 -8.06 14.83 -15.94
N ASN A 326 -8.38 16.00 -16.50
CA ASN A 326 -8.34 17.29 -15.83
C ASN A 326 -9.73 17.94 -15.82
N THR A 327 -10.33 18.14 -17.00
CA THR A 327 -11.69 18.69 -17.10
C THR A 327 -12.56 17.92 -18.08
N VAL A 328 -13.87 17.91 -17.80
CA VAL A 328 -14.91 17.46 -18.75
C VAL A 328 -16.00 18.52 -18.80
N ASN A 329 -16.34 18.97 -20.01
CA ASN A 329 -17.29 20.06 -20.27
C ASN A 329 -16.97 21.34 -19.48
N GLY A 330 -15.67 21.63 -19.29
CA GLY A 330 -15.17 22.79 -18.55
C GLY A 330 -15.17 22.63 -17.02
N GLU A 331 -15.61 21.48 -16.50
CA GLU A 331 -15.60 21.21 -15.05
C GLU A 331 -14.41 20.38 -14.66
N SER A 332 -13.74 20.74 -13.57
CA SER A 332 -12.64 19.94 -13.04
C SER A 332 -13.17 18.58 -12.56
N VAL A 333 -12.50 17.50 -12.99
CA VAL A 333 -12.88 16.13 -12.64
C VAL A 333 -11.68 15.40 -12.02
N SER A 334 -11.87 14.90 -10.82
CA SER A 334 -10.89 14.14 -10.04
C SER A 334 -11.45 12.81 -9.53
N THR A 335 -12.78 12.67 -9.52
CA THR A 335 -13.51 11.46 -9.10
C THR A 335 -14.51 10.98 -10.16
N LEU A 336 -14.85 9.68 -10.15
CA LEU A 336 -15.85 9.13 -11.07
C LEU A 336 -17.22 9.81 -10.89
N GLN A 337 -17.57 10.22 -9.68
CA GLN A 337 -18.81 10.94 -9.43
C GLN A 337 -18.84 12.30 -10.13
N GLU A 338 -17.74 13.07 -10.06
CA GLU A 338 -17.60 14.35 -10.76
C GLU A 338 -17.66 14.16 -12.28
N LEU A 339 -16.98 13.12 -12.80
CA LEU A 339 -17.04 12.78 -14.22
C LEU A 339 -18.48 12.51 -14.67
N ARG A 340 -19.22 11.68 -13.94
CA ARG A 340 -20.62 11.35 -14.23
C ARG A 340 -21.52 12.59 -14.23
N GLN A 341 -21.30 13.51 -13.29
CA GLN A 341 -22.03 14.78 -13.21
C GLN A 341 -21.70 15.72 -14.38
N ALA A 342 -20.42 15.82 -14.76
CA ALA A 342 -19.98 16.62 -15.89
C ALA A 342 -20.54 16.07 -17.22
N LEU A 343 -20.56 14.75 -17.39
CA LEU A 343 -21.12 14.07 -18.56
C LEU A 343 -22.60 14.36 -18.74
N ALA A 344 -23.39 14.43 -17.66
CA ALA A 344 -24.82 14.73 -17.74
C ALA A 344 -25.14 16.10 -18.42
N LYS A 345 -24.17 17.03 -18.44
CA LYS A 345 -24.33 18.35 -19.07
C LYS A 345 -24.23 18.32 -20.60
N SER A 346 -23.71 17.23 -21.15
CA SER A 346 -23.46 17.07 -22.59
C SER A 346 -24.73 17.09 -23.44
N VAL A 347 -25.89 16.76 -22.87
CA VAL A 347 -27.19 16.79 -23.58
C VAL A 347 -27.49 18.19 -24.12
N LYS A 348 -27.08 19.24 -23.41
CA LYS A 348 -27.34 20.62 -23.82
C LYS A 348 -26.34 21.09 -24.90
N SER A 349 -25.07 20.73 -24.79
CA SER A 349 -24.01 21.12 -25.72
C SER A 349 -23.97 20.28 -27.00
N GLN A 350 -24.57 19.09 -26.99
CA GLN A 350 -24.46 18.08 -28.06
C GLN A 350 -23.02 17.60 -28.30
N THR A 351 -22.10 17.95 -27.40
CA THR A 351 -20.68 17.60 -27.47
C THR A 351 -20.16 17.25 -26.08
N ILE A 352 -19.07 16.48 -26.04
CA ILE A 352 -18.31 16.19 -24.82
C ILE A 352 -16.90 16.74 -25.01
N THR A 353 -16.56 17.81 -24.30
CA THR A 353 -15.18 18.34 -24.28
C THR A 353 -14.40 17.68 -23.15
N VAL A 354 -13.23 17.13 -23.45
CA VAL A 354 -12.39 16.42 -22.48
C VAL A 354 -10.99 17.00 -22.54
N SER A 355 -10.39 17.27 -21.38
CA SER A 355 -8.98 17.62 -21.27
C SER A 355 -8.23 16.71 -20.30
N ALA A 356 -6.96 16.47 -20.59
CA ALA A 356 -6.03 15.78 -19.72
C ALA A 356 -5.07 16.78 -19.02
N LYS A 357 -4.29 16.30 -18.05
CA LYS A 357 -3.36 17.12 -17.26
C LYS A 357 -2.11 17.57 -18.03
N ASP A 358 -1.81 16.92 -19.14
CA ASP A 358 -0.74 17.23 -20.09
C ASP A 358 -1.23 18.13 -21.24
N ASP A 359 -2.28 18.92 -20.98
CA ASP A 359 -2.86 19.94 -21.86
C ASP A 359 -3.47 19.43 -23.18
N TYR A 360 -3.57 18.11 -23.39
CA TYR A 360 -4.38 17.57 -24.48
C TYR A 360 -5.86 17.87 -24.26
N VAL A 361 -6.53 18.37 -25.30
CA VAL A 361 -7.96 18.67 -25.32
C VAL A 361 -8.57 18.10 -26.58
N THR A 362 -9.74 17.49 -26.46
CA THR A 362 -10.54 17.09 -27.61
C THR A 362 -12.03 17.32 -27.36
N VAL A 363 -12.80 17.33 -28.43
CA VAL A 363 -14.26 17.50 -28.41
C VAL A 363 -14.89 16.37 -29.20
N PHE A 364 -15.70 15.57 -28.52
CA PHE A 364 -16.44 14.48 -29.15
C PHE A 364 -17.86 14.92 -29.50
N ASP A 365 -18.36 14.45 -30.63
CA ASP A 365 -19.77 14.56 -31.01
C ASP A 365 -20.60 13.55 -30.20
N LEU A 366 -21.55 14.04 -29.41
CA LEU A 366 -22.38 13.19 -28.55
C LEU A 366 -23.25 12.23 -29.38
N LYS A 367 -23.70 12.65 -30.56
CA LYS A 367 -24.52 11.81 -31.44
C LYS A 367 -23.75 10.56 -31.86
N LYS A 368 -22.51 10.74 -32.32
CA LYS A 368 -21.65 9.63 -32.74
C LYS A 368 -21.34 8.67 -31.59
N ILE A 369 -21.03 9.20 -30.41
CA ILE A 369 -20.81 8.37 -29.22
C ILE A 369 -22.04 7.49 -28.95
N ILE A 370 -23.25 8.08 -28.94
CA ILE A 370 -24.50 7.36 -28.67
C ILE A 370 -24.79 6.31 -29.74
N GLU A 371 -24.55 6.62 -31.02
CA GLU A 371 -24.74 5.70 -32.15
C GLU A 371 -23.78 4.50 -32.07
N ASP A 372 -22.54 4.72 -31.65
CA ASP A 372 -21.51 3.68 -31.56
C ASP A 372 -21.63 2.82 -30.29
N GLU A 373 -22.20 3.34 -29.20
CA GLU A 373 -22.16 2.72 -27.86
C GLU A 373 -22.71 1.29 -27.82
N HIS A 374 -23.83 1.04 -28.51
CA HIS A 374 -24.42 -0.31 -28.57
C HIS A 374 -23.55 -1.31 -29.35
N LEU A 375 -22.92 -0.85 -30.43
CA LEU A 375 -22.02 -1.67 -31.23
C LEU A 375 -20.75 -2.01 -30.43
N LEU A 376 -20.13 -0.99 -29.82
CA LEU A 376 -18.92 -1.14 -29.01
C LEU A 376 -19.16 -2.06 -27.81
N SER A 377 -20.24 -1.84 -27.05
CA SER A 377 -20.58 -2.68 -25.88
C SER A 377 -20.83 -4.14 -26.26
N THR A 378 -21.48 -4.39 -27.40
CA THR A 378 -21.70 -5.75 -27.89
C THR A 378 -20.40 -6.41 -28.35
N HIS A 379 -19.57 -5.68 -29.11
CA HIS A 379 -18.32 -6.19 -29.66
C HIS A 379 -17.29 -6.50 -28.56
N PHE A 380 -17.09 -5.55 -27.65
CA PHE A 380 -16.12 -5.65 -26.55
C PHE A 380 -16.69 -6.25 -25.27
N LYS A 381 -17.98 -6.63 -25.27
CA LYS A 381 -18.68 -7.34 -24.19
C LYS A 381 -18.62 -6.61 -22.83
N TYR A 382 -18.77 -5.29 -22.84
CA TYR A 382 -18.89 -4.50 -21.62
C TYR A 382 -20.34 -4.09 -21.35
N THR A 383 -20.67 -3.86 -20.08
CA THR A 383 -21.98 -3.35 -19.69
C THR A 383 -22.00 -1.83 -19.83
N ILE A 384 -22.95 -1.30 -20.60
CA ILE A 384 -23.15 0.15 -20.72
C ILE A 384 -23.45 0.72 -19.33
N THR A 385 -22.73 1.78 -18.97
CA THR A 385 -22.86 2.44 -17.66
C THR A 385 -24.20 3.14 -17.52
N ASP A 386 -24.67 3.32 -16.28
CA ASP A 386 -25.95 3.98 -16.04
C ASP A 386 -25.94 5.45 -16.46
N THR A 387 -24.79 6.11 -16.36
CA THR A 387 -24.58 7.47 -16.88
C THR A 387 -24.81 7.51 -18.38
N MET A 388 -24.22 6.58 -19.14
CA MET A 388 -24.36 6.54 -20.58
C MET A 388 -25.78 6.15 -21.01
N LYS A 389 -26.42 5.19 -20.33
CA LYS A 389 -27.85 4.89 -20.56
C LYS A 389 -28.74 6.13 -20.40
N LYS A 390 -28.53 6.92 -19.34
CA LYS A 390 -29.28 8.16 -19.10
C LYS A 390 -29.04 9.20 -20.20
N LEU A 391 -27.80 9.32 -20.67
CA LEU A 391 -27.45 10.20 -21.80
C LEU A 391 -28.14 9.76 -23.09
N MET A 392 -28.10 8.47 -23.41
CA MET A 392 -28.78 7.91 -24.59
C MET A 392 -30.29 8.16 -24.56
N GLN A 393 -30.93 8.00 -23.39
CA GLN A 393 -32.37 8.26 -23.22
C GLN A 393 -32.73 9.75 -23.30
N SER A 394 -31.84 10.62 -22.83
CA SER A 394 -32.09 12.07 -22.77
C SER A 394 -31.73 12.78 -24.07
N PHE A 395 -30.98 12.12 -24.96
CA PHE A 395 -30.57 12.66 -26.23
C PHE A 395 -31.76 12.78 -27.18
N LYS A 396 -31.98 13.99 -27.70
CA LYS A 396 -32.92 14.26 -28.78
C LYS A 396 -32.10 14.74 -29.98
N PRO A 397 -32.10 14.01 -31.10
CA PRO A 397 -31.42 14.49 -32.30
C PRO A 397 -32.05 15.82 -32.72
N SER A 398 -31.20 16.83 -32.88
CA SER A 398 -31.56 18.17 -33.36
C SER A 398 -31.96 18.16 -34.84
#